data_AF-A0A1M7ZLM1-F1
#
_entry.id   AF-A0A1M7ZLM1-F1
#
_cell.length_a   1.000
_cell.length_b   1.000
_cell.length_c   1.000
_cell.angle_alpha   90.00
_cell.angle_beta   90.00
_cell.angle_gamma   90.00
#
_symmetry.space_group_name_H-M   'P 1'
#
loop_
_entity.id
_entity.type
_entity.pdbx_description
1 polymer ?
#
loop_
_entity_poly.entity_id
_entity_poly.type
_entity_poly.pdbx_seq_one_letter_code
_entity_poly.pdbx_strand_id
1 'polypeptide(L)'
;MSEELSQEIIAHARGGTLLDAIFTKYDHPHRAERDRVATTLAELHNSGAIDVLDIISFESMQPYTGRSFSRGRAIYRSLVPSLISSAETIISKLSILIDSEESNNVAVLSSYDFEKWCDNDCTRPIDVLKLVDTDFPNADRFLTFAITAGIRSDRALFIERALQFILSEHQSRKLSAIKALAFVVDFDQAEWNSWTEALYDASRRKQSTDIYCEIIRTIFIQLSTITIYSTDTLIDILIPIIKKDHPVILCTTAQMTGIGRHAIPERLLIEILDVFRKVPADDLTAIELVDFALSELIGRGAVGQVQDVVAELIRKPTSRVTADKFDACWYALNRIGGEVLEDWIISWLLDGDMNLCGAVSNHILSDRVTEYDINFRRHNLRSKDYSYLARKIVGFFFANSELMHSLLMSILRDAPPSETDTIVDLLIDPVLINYSGLADRYLALNASDDGDTSRPHVQRALEKLEEYLAGLRSIGRVVELHPSQNEQSIERQRHSDSMAEAMNNNSDDFPLSKIFNESVILHGTRTVNWIDRHGSESIRTEITLNTVTHSIELPRGELVDPIGTRLELIHFRAESRPL
;
A
#
# COMPACT_ATOMS: atom_id res chain seq x y z
N MET A 1 47.62 -7.03 -13.88
CA MET A 1 46.22 -7.00 -13.40
C MET A 1 45.15 -7.04 -14.50
N SER A 2 45.01 -6.08 -15.44
CA SER A 2 44.05 -6.25 -16.56
C SER A 2 44.42 -7.45 -17.45
N GLU A 3 45.71 -7.62 -17.73
CA GLU A 3 46.22 -8.70 -18.58
C GLU A 3 46.08 -10.11 -17.97
N GLU A 4 46.14 -10.23 -16.65
CA GLU A 4 45.94 -11.51 -15.94
C GLU A 4 44.50 -12.01 -16.08
N LEU A 5 43.53 -11.10 -15.90
CA LEU A 5 42.10 -11.40 -16.08
C LEU A 5 41.79 -11.78 -17.53
N SER A 6 42.38 -11.07 -18.51
CA SER A 6 42.22 -11.42 -19.92
C SER A 6 42.74 -12.81 -20.23
N GLN A 7 43.92 -13.19 -19.70
CA GLN A 7 44.47 -14.54 -19.89
C GLN A 7 43.61 -15.61 -19.22
N GLU A 8 43.09 -15.34 -18.02
CA GLU A 8 42.17 -16.25 -17.32
C GLU A 8 40.90 -16.50 -18.13
N ILE A 9 40.27 -15.44 -18.65
CA ILE A 9 39.06 -15.53 -19.49
C ILE A 9 39.36 -16.33 -20.76
N ILE A 10 40.47 -16.08 -21.45
CA ILE A 10 40.87 -16.83 -22.65
C ILE A 10 41.12 -18.31 -22.32
N ALA A 11 41.74 -18.60 -21.17
CA ALA A 11 41.96 -19.98 -20.72
C ALA A 11 40.63 -20.70 -20.49
N HIS A 12 39.66 -20.05 -19.84
CA HIS A 12 38.31 -20.57 -19.67
C HIS A 12 37.58 -20.78 -21.00
N ALA A 13 37.73 -19.86 -21.96
CA ALA A 13 37.16 -20.00 -23.30
C ALA A 13 37.72 -21.22 -24.04
N ARG A 14 39.06 -21.37 -24.07
CA ARG A 14 39.74 -22.52 -24.70
C ARG A 14 39.40 -23.85 -24.03
N GLY A 15 39.15 -23.83 -22.72
CA GLY A 15 38.76 -24.99 -21.94
C GLY A 15 37.27 -25.31 -21.97
N GLY A 16 36.43 -24.54 -22.69
CA GLY A 16 34.97 -24.75 -22.72
C GLY A 16 34.25 -24.48 -21.40
N THR A 17 34.88 -23.76 -20.46
CA THR A 17 34.36 -23.49 -19.11
C THR A 17 34.05 -22.01 -18.88
N LEU A 18 34.07 -21.18 -19.94
CA LEU A 18 33.81 -19.75 -19.84
C LEU A 18 32.40 -19.44 -19.34
N LEU A 19 31.38 -20.17 -19.81
CA LEU A 19 30.01 -19.95 -19.36
C LEU A 19 29.88 -20.23 -17.86
N ASP A 20 30.48 -21.32 -17.36
CA ASP A 20 30.50 -21.62 -15.94
C ASP A 20 31.21 -20.53 -15.14
N ALA A 21 32.38 -20.07 -15.61
CA ALA A 21 33.10 -18.98 -14.95
C ALA A 21 32.26 -17.68 -14.86
N ILE A 22 31.51 -17.33 -15.91
CA ILE A 22 30.60 -16.18 -15.91
C ILE A 22 29.48 -16.35 -14.87
N PHE A 23 28.84 -17.52 -14.81
CA PHE A 23 27.66 -17.71 -13.94
C PHE A 23 28.01 -18.06 -12.49
N THR A 24 29.22 -18.55 -12.21
CA THR A 24 29.58 -19.04 -10.87
C THR A 24 30.77 -18.33 -10.22
N LYS A 25 31.74 -17.81 -11.00
CA LYS A 25 33.01 -17.28 -10.46
C LYS A 25 33.14 -15.76 -10.51
N TYR A 26 32.65 -15.13 -11.57
CA TYR A 26 32.87 -13.70 -11.80
C TYR A 26 31.86 -12.76 -11.12
N ASP A 27 30.94 -13.29 -10.30
CA ASP A 27 30.06 -12.43 -9.49
C ASP A 27 30.82 -11.82 -8.31
N HIS A 28 31.12 -10.53 -8.43
CA HIS A 28 31.66 -9.76 -7.33
C HIS A 28 30.57 -8.91 -6.66
N PRO A 29 30.54 -8.84 -5.31
CA PRO A 29 29.61 -7.95 -4.59
C PRO A 29 29.85 -6.48 -4.91
N HIS A 30 31.07 -6.12 -5.35
CA HIS A 30 31.43 -4.77 -5.78
C HIS A 30 31.13 -4.56 -7.27
N ARG A 31 30.22 -3.64 -7.57
CA ARG A 31 29.83 -3.26 -8.95
C ARG A 31 31.02 -2.95 -9.86
N ALA A 32 32.03 -2.23 -9.35
CA ALA A 32 33.21 -1.84 -10.13
C ALA A 32 34.00 -3.05 -10.66
N GLU A 33 34.08 -4.14 -9.90
CA GLU A 33 34.78 -5.35 -10.32
C GLU A 33 33.97 -6.15 -11.35
N ARG A 34 32.65 -6.20 -11.18
CA ARG A 34 31.74 -6.77 -12.20
C ARG A 34 31.85 -6.03 -13.53
N ASP A 35 31.81 -4.69 -13.48
CA ASP A 35 31.92 -3.86 -14.68
C ASP A 35 33.29 -4.05 -15.34
N ARG A 36 34.37 -4.20 -14.57
CA ARG A 36 35.71 -4.54 -15.11
C ARG A 36 35.73 -5.90 -15.83
N VAL A 37 35.11 -6.93 -15.27
CA VAL A 37 34.99 -8.24 -15.96
C VAL A 37 34.19 -8.09 -17.24
N ALA A 38 33.06 -7.40 -17.21
CA ALA A 38 32.21 -7.17 -18.38
C ALA A 38 32.96 -6.39 -19.47
N THR A 39 33.72 -5.35 -19.14
CA THR A 39 34.57 -4.61 -20.10
C THR A 39 35.62 -5.53 -20.72
N THR A 40 36.30 -6.35 -19.90
CA THR A 40 37.34 -7.27 -20.41
C THR A 40 36.73 -8.33 -21.34
N LEU A 41 35.56 -8.87 -21.00
CA LEU A 41 34.82 -9.80 -21.87
C LEU A 41 34.40 -9.14 -23.20
N ALA A 42 33.95 -7.88 -23.17
CA ALA A 42 33.60 -7.14 -24.38
C ALA A 42 34.82 -6.92 -25.28
N GLU A 43 35.95 -6.48 -24.72
CA GLU A 43 37.19 -6.27 -25.48
C GLU A 43 37.68 -7.56 -26.14
N LEU A 44 37.63 -8.68 -25.42
CA LEU A 44 38.01 -9.99 -25.95
C LEU A 44 37.06 -10.50 -27.03
N HIS A 45 35.74 -10.25 -26.87
CA HIS A 45 34.76 -10.56 -27.90
C HIS A 45 34.98 -9.72 -29.16
N ASN A 46 35.09 -8.40 -28.99
CA ASN A 46 35.23 -7.44 -30.08
C ASN A 46 36.55 -7.59 -30.85
N SER A 47 37.60 -8.11 -30.19
CA SER A 47 38.88 -8.45 -30.86
C SER A 47 38.88 -9.83 -31.52
N GLY A 48 37.81 -10.61 -31.37
CA GLY A 48 37.70 -11.98 -31.89
C GLY A 48 38.51 -13.02 -31.11
N ALA A 49 39.03 -12.68 -29.92
CA ALA A 49 39.79 -13.61 -29.08
C ALA A 49 38.89 -14.68 -28.43
N ILE A 50 37.62 -14.34 -28.19
CA ILE A 50 36.56 -15.23 -27.71
C ILE A 50 35.25 -14.88 -28.41
N ASP A 51 34.27 -15.78 -28.40
CA ASP A 51 32.88 -15.43 -28.71
C ASP A 51 32.01 -15.69 -27.48
N VAL A 52 31.73 -14.62 -26.73
CA VAL A 52 30.90 -14.67 -25.51
C VAL A 52 29.41 -14.89 -25.82
N LEU A 53 28.97 -14.67 -27.06
CA LEU A 53 27.59 -14.90 -27.47
C LEU A 53 27.39 -16.33 -27.98
N ASP A 54 28.40 -16.91 -28.63
CA ASP A 54 28.31 -18.27 -29.17
C ASP A 54 28.13 -19.34 -28.08
N ILE A 55 28.76 -19.14 -26.91
CA ILE A 55 28.65 -20.03 -25.76
C ILE A 55 27.23 -20.10 -25.14
N ILE A 56 26.30 -19.25 -25.59
CA ILE A 56 24.91 -19.26 -25.13
C ILE A 56 24.06 -20.13 -26.08
N SER A 57 23.54 -21.22 -25.53
CA SER A 57 22.49 -22.08 -26.10
C SER A 57 21.47 -22.48 -25.02
N PHE A 58 20.29 -22.96 -25.42
CA PHE A 58 19.28 -23.41 -24.47
C PHE A 58 19.81 -24.54 -23.56
N GLU A 59 20.56 -25.48 -24.14
CA GLU A 59 21.20 -26.58 -23.41
C GLU A 59 22.28 -26.09 -22.44
N SER A 60 23.07 -25.10 -22.86
CA SER A 60 24.13 -24.53 -22.03
C SER A 60 23.60 -23.78 -20.81
N MET A 61 22.36 -23.28 -20.88
CA MET A 61 21.72 -22.48 -19.84
C MET A 61 21.00 -23.31 -18.77
N GLN A 62 20.58 -24.53 -19.09
CA GLN A 62 19.85 -25.41 -18.16
C GLN A 62 20.52 -25.63 -16.79
N PRO A 63 21.86 -25.72 -16.67
CA PRO A 63 22.50 -25.93 -15.37
C PRO A 63 22.39 -24.74 -14.40
N TYR A 64 22.03 -23.55 -14.87
CA TYR A 64 22.02 -22.33 -14.06
C TYR A 64 20.60 -21.92 -13.70
N THR A 65 20.26 -22.00 -12.41
CA THR A 65 18.96 -21.57 -11.89
C THR A 65 19.12 -20.67 -10.66
N GLY A 66 18.07 -19.92 -10.33
CA GLY A 66 18.03 -19.05 -9.15
C GLY A 66 19.20 -18.07 -9.08
N ARG A 67 20.07 -18.23 -8.08
CA ARG A 67 21.14 -17.27 -7.78
C ARG A 67 22.26 -17.29 -8.83
N SER A 68 22.69 -18.45 -9.33
CA SER A 68 23.75 -18.53 -10.35
C SER A 68 23.28 -17.90 -11.67
N PHE A 69 22.04 -18.18 -12.06
CA PHE A 69 21.41 -17.54 -13.20
C PHE A 69 21.39 -16.02 -13.05
N SER A 70 20.87 -15.51 -11.92
CA SER A 70 20.82 -14.08 -11.59
C SER A 70 22.19 -13.39 -11.59
N ARG A 71 23.27 -14.13 -11.35
CA ARG A 71 24.65 -13.62 -11.37
C ARG A 71 25.20 -13.47 -12.77
N GLY A 72 25.15 -14.54 -13.58
CA GLY A 72 25.57 -14.47 -14.98
C GLY A 72 24.76 -13.43 -15.75
N ARG A 73 23.45 -13.36 -15.44
CA ARG A 73 22.54 -12.29 -15.86
C ARG A 73 23.13 -10.90 -15.69
N ALA A 74 23.60 -10.58 -14.48
CA ALA A 74 24.11 -9.26 -14.15
C ALA A 74 25.41 -8.92 -14.92
N ILE A 75 26.22 -9.90 -15.26
CA ILE A 75 27.41 -9.71 -16.12
C ILE A 75 26.99 -9.42 -17.56
N TYR A 76 26.06 -10.20 -18.11
CA TYR A 76 25.53 -9.94 -19.47
C TYR A 76 24.90 -8.56 -19.59
N ARG A 77 24.20 -8.08 -18.56
CA ARG A 77 23.67 -6.70 -18.51
C ARG A 77 24.74 -5.64 -18.68
N SER A 78 25.86 -5.76 -17.96
CA SER A 78 26.99 -4.82 -18.08
C SER A 78 27.75 -4.99 -19.41
N LEU A 79 27.77 -6.20 -19.98
CA LEU A 79 28.52 -6.55 -21.18
C LEU A 79 27.85 -6.07 -22.47
N VAL A 80 26.54 -6.36 -22.63
CA VAL A 80 25.77 -6.20 -23.88
C VAL A 80 25.95 -4.83 -24.55
N PRO A 81 25.89 -3.69 -23.83
CA PRO A 81 26.06 -2.38 -24.45
C PRO A 81 27.35 -2.25 -25.27
N SER A 82 28.43 -2.91 -24.83
CA SER A 82 29.77 -2.76 -25.40
C SER A 82 30.10 -3.78 -26.50
N LEU A 83 29.20 -4.70 -26.82
CA LEU A 83 29.43 -5.74 -27.83
C LEU A 83 29.33 -5.18 -29.26
N ILE A 84 30.28 -5.57 -30.11
CA ILE A 84 30.26 -5.37 -31.57
C ILE A 84 29.80 -6.68 -32.19
N SER A 85 28.50 -6.79 -32.46
CA SER A 85 27.88 -7.96 -33.07
C SER A 85 26.68 -7.53 -33.92
N SER A 86 26.18 -8.43 -34.76
CA SER A 86 24.99 -8.15 -35.57
C SER A 86 23.72 -8.09 -34.70
N ALA A 87 22.71 -7.34 -35.15
CA ALA A 87 21.41 -7.33 -34.48
C ALA A 87 20.80 -8.74 -34.41
N GLU A 88 20.98 -9.55 -35.44
CA GLU A 88 20.50 -10.93 -35.51
C GLU A 88 21.09 -11.79 -34.39
N THR A 89 22.41 -11.73 -34.21
CA THR A 89 23.13 -12.50 -33.20
C THR A 89 22.74 -12.04 -31.79
N ILE A 90 22.69 -10.72 -31.55
CA ILE A 90 22.31 -10.18 -30.24
C ILE A 90 20.88 -10.60 -29.89
N ILE A 91 19.90 -10.39 -30.80
CA ILE A 91 18.49 -10.72 -30.55
C ILE A 91 18.32 -12.21 -30.28
N SER A 92 18.95 -13.07 -31.09
CA SER A 92 18.85 -14.52 -30.94
C SER A 92 19.37 -14.98 -29.58
N LYS A 93 20.55 -14.51 -29.19
CA LYS A 93 21.21 -14.95 -27.96
C LYS A 93 20.58 -14.35 -26.69
N LEU A 94 20.14 -13.09 -26.75
CA LEU A 94 19.39 -12.48 -25.65
C LEU A 94 18.01 -13.12 -25.46
N SER A 95 17.35 -13.53 -26.55
CA SER A 95 16.09 -14.27 -26.45
C SER A 95 16.26 -15.58 -25.69
N ILE A 96 17.35 -16.32 -25.93
CA ILE A 96 17.67 -17.55 -25.16
C ILE A 96 17.86 -17.22 -23.68
N LEU A 97 18.57 -16.14 -23.34
CA LEU A 97 18.76 -15.70 -21.95
C LEU A 97 17.43 -15.32 -21.28
N ILE A 98 16.51 -14.69 -22.01
CA ILE A 98 15.17 -14.34 -21.49
C ILE A 98 14.32 -15.59 -21.29
N ASP A 99 14.30 -16.49 -22.28
CA ASP A 99 13.46 -17.69 -22.26
C ASP A 99 13.97 -18.77 -21.28
N SER A 100 15.23 -18.69 -20.85
CA SER A 100 15.82 -19.61 -19.85
C SER A 100 15.49 -19.22 -18.40
N GLU A 101 14.75 -18.14 -18.17
CA GLU A 101 14.37 -17.69 -16.83
C GLU A 101 13.14 -18.46 -16.32
N GLU A 102 13.30 -19.28 -15.26
CA GLU A 102 12.19 -20.02 -14.64
C GLU A 102 11.13 -19.10 -14.00
N SER A 103 11.49 -17.85 -13.71
CA SER A 103 10.55 -16.86 -13.21
C SER A 103 9.97 -16.07 -14.38
N ASN A 104 8.65 -16.00 -14.50
CA ASN A 104 7.91 -15.14 -15.45
C ASN A 104 8.18 -13.61 -15.25
N ASN A 105 9.27 -13.23 -14.60
CA ASN A 105 9.65 -11.87 -14.29
C ASN A 105 10.46 -11.27 -15.46
N VAL A 106 9.75 -10.98 -16.56
CA VAL A 106 10.28 -10.46 -17.84
C VAL A 106 11.01 -9.10 -17.70
N ALA A 107 11.07 -8.47 -16.53
CA ALA A 107 11.29 -7.04 -16.44
C ALA A 107 12.75 -6.53 -16.36
N VAL A 108 13.79 -7.37 -16.20
CA VAL A 108 15.08 -6.81 -15.70
C VAL A 108 16.34 -7.23 -16.49
N LEU A 109 16.27 -7.87 -17.66
CA LEU A 109 17.49 -8.13 -18.48
C LEU A 109 17.51 -7.49 -19.86
N SER A 110 16.39 -7.00 -20.38
CA SER A 110 16.30 -6.73 -21.82
C SER A 110 16.09 -5.27 -22.19
N SER A 111 15.61 -4.43 -21.27
CA SER A 111 15.11 -3.11 -21.66
C SER A 111 16.18 -2.04 -21.83
N TYR A 112 16.92 -1.76 -20.76
CA TYR A 112 17.86 -0.65 -20.74
C TYR A 112 19.20 -0.99 -21.41
N ASP A 113 19.63 -2.24 -21.30
CA ASP A 113 20.95 -2.66 -21.77
C ASP A 113 20.96 -2.86 -23.30
N PHE A 114 19.85 -3.34 -23.87
CA PHE A 114 19.66 -3.38 -25.32
C PHE A 114 19.45 -1.99 -25.92
N GLU A 115 18.69 -1.11 -25.26
CA GLU A 115 18.55 0.30 -25.68
C GLU A 115 19.93 0.98 -25.75
N LYS A 116 20.78 0.78 -24.74
CA LYS A 116 22.18 1.27 -24.77
C LYS A 116 23.02 0.68 -25.89
N TRP A 117 22.85 -0.62 -26.18
CA TRP A 117 23.52 -1.23 -27.31
C TRP A 117 23.07 -0.56 -28.62
N CYS A 118 21.79 -0.28 -28.79
CA CYS A 118 21.27 0.50 -29.91
C CYS A 118 21.82 1.94 -29.95
N ASP A 119 21.93 2.64 -28.81
CA ASP A 119 22.44 4.01 -28.74
C ASP A 119 23.92 4.14 -29.18
N ASN A 120 24.72 3.08 -29.02
CA ASN A 120 26.15 3.12 -29.34
C ASN A 120 26.46 3.15 -30.84
N ASP A 121 25.49 2.84 -31.72
CA ASP A 121 25.65 2.91 -33.17
C ASP A 121 24.29 3.15 -33.84
N CYS A 122 24.17 4.28 -34.55
CA CYS A 122 22.92 4.70 -35.19
C CYS A 122 22.39 3.75 -36.26
N THR A 123 23.21 2.80 -36.74
CA THR A 123 22.77 1.76 -37.68
C THR A 123 22.04 0.61 -37.00
N ARG A 124 22.29 0.35 -35.72
CA ARG A 124 21.71 -0.79 -34.98
C ARG A 124 20.19 -0.71 -34.85
N PRO A 125 19.57 0.42 -34.45
CA PRO A 125 18.12 0.57 -34.49
C PRO A 125 17.51 0.26 -35.87
N ILE A 126 18.18 0.68 -36.94
CA ILE A 126 17.72 0.47 -38.33
C ILE A 126 17.78 -1.01 -38.69
N ASP A 127 18.85 -1.70 -38.29
CA ASP A 127 18.98 -3.14 -38.53
C ASP A 127 17.92 -3.95 -37.76
N VAL A 128 17.57 -3.53 -36.54
CA VAL A 128 16.44 -4.13 -35.81
C VAL A 128 15.12 -3.91 -36.53
N LEU A 129 14.87 -2.71 -37.10
CA LEU A 129 13.68 -2.48 -37.93
C LEU A 129 13.63 -3.41 -39.15
N LYS A 130 14.76 -3.62 -39.85
CA LYS A 130 14.84 -4.55 -40.98
C LYS A 130 14.54 -5.99 -40.57
N LEU A 131 15.01 -6.40 -39.39
CA LEU A 131 14.70 -7.72 -38.83
C LEU A 131 13.21 -7.87 -38.50
N VAL A 132 12.59 -6.81 -37.97
CA VAL A 132 11.13 -6.78 -37.75
C VAL A 132 10.38 -6.88 -39.08
N ASP A 133 10.81 -6.14 -40.11
CA ASP A 133 10.19 -6.16 -41.45
C ASP A 133 10.32 -7.49 -42.19
N THR A 134 11.31 -8.31 -41.80
CA THR A 134 11.52 -9.65 -42.34
C THR A 134 10.96 -10.77 -41.45
N ASP A 135 10.14 -10.40 -40.45
CA ASP A 135 9.56 -11.33 -39.48
C ASP A 135 10.61 -12.19 -38.75
N PHE A 136 11.80 -11.65 -38.50
CA PHE A 136 12.86 -12.36 -37.80
C PHE A 136 12.41 -12.78 -36.38
N PRO A 137 12.66 -14.02 -35.95
CA PRO A 137 12.20 -14.51 -34.65
C PRO A 137 12.59 -13.59 -33.49
N ASN A 138 11.62 -13.31 -32.62
CA ASN A 138 11.76 -12.48 -31.41
C ASN A 138 12.15 -10.99 -31.64
N ALA A 139 12.32 -10.52 -32.88
CA ALA A 139 12.71 -9.12 -33.14
C ALA A 139 11.69 -8.12 -32.56
N ASP A 140 10.39 -8.43 -32.64
CA ASP A 140 9.32 -7.61 -32.06
C ASP A 140 9.50 -7.35 -30.56
N ARG A 141 10.11 -8.27 -29.80
CA ARG A 141 10.32 -8.12 -28.34
C ARG A 141 11.28 -6.97 -28.00
N PHE A 142 12.13 -6.61 -28.95
CA PHE A 142 13.15 -5.55 -28.81
C PHE A 142 12.75 -4.25 -29.52
N LEU A 143 11.62 -4.25 -30.24
CA LEU A 143 11.19 -3.11 -31.06
C LEU A 143 10.96 -1.84 -30.24
N THR A 144 10.46 -1.95 -29.00
CA THR A 144 10.29 -0.79 -28.12
C THR A 144 11.60 0.00 -27.98
N PHE A 145 12.70 -0.72 -27.67
CA PHE A 145 14.01 -0.13 -27.40
C PHE A 145 14.67 0.38 -28.68
N ALA A 146 14.51 -0.35 -29.78
CA ALA A 146 15.01 0.10 -31.08
C ALA A 146 14.33 1.40 -31.53
N ILE A 147 13.01 1.54 -31.32
CA ILE A 147 12.31 2.79 -31.60
C ILE A 147 12.80 3.90 -30.67
N THR A 148 12.86 3.67 -29.36
CA THR A 148 13.29 4.70 -28.39
C THR A 148 14.71 5.21 -28.67
N ALA A 149 15.67 4.31 -28.93
CA ALA A 149 17.03 4.69 -29.32
C ALA A 149 17.06 5.35 -30.71
N GLY A 150 16.33 4.77 -31.67
CA GLY A 150 16.27 5.24 -33.05
C GLY A 150 15.73 6.66 -33.21
N ILE A 151 14.78 7.08 -32.37
CA ILE A 151 14.27 8.47 -32.33
C ILE A 151 15.38 9.49 -32.07
N ARG A 152 16.41 9.12 -31.29
CA ARG A 152 17.55 10.00 -31.00
C ARG A 152 18.49 10.16 -32.20
N SER A 153 18.55 9.16 -33.09
CA SER A 153 19.42 9.17 -34.26
C SER A 153 18.72 9.67 -35.54
N ASP A 154 17.48 9.26 -35.77
CA ASP A 154 16.65 9.64 -36.93
C ASP A 154 15.19 9.73 -36.51
N ARG A 155 14.86 10.87 -35.89
CA ARG A 155 13.53 11.12 -35.32
C ARG A 155 12.40 10.89 -36.31
N ALA A 156 12.53 11.42 -37.52
CA ALA A 156 11.48 11.37 -38.53
C ALA A 156 11.17 9.93 -38.94
N LEU A 157 12.21 9.15 -39.26
CA LEU A 157 12.05 7.74 -39.65
C LEU A 157 11.38 6.92 -38.54
N PHE A 158 11.87 7.02 -37.30
CA PHE A 158 11.41 6.16 -36.22
C PHE A 158 10.02 6.54 -35.69
N ILE A 159 9.68 7.83 -35.67
CA ILE A 159 8.30 8.26 -35.35
C ILE A 159 7.35 7.77 -36.44
N GLU A 160 7.68 7.96 -37.72
CA GLU A 160 6.83 7.48 -38.82
C GLU A 160 6.60 5.97 -38.74
N ARG A 161 7.66 5.19 -38.53
CA ARG A 161 7.56 3.72 -38.40
C ARG A 161 6.77 3.29 -37.17
N ALA A 162 6.96 3.96 -36.03
CA ALA A 162 6.17 3.69 -34.85
C ALA A 162 4.67 3.94 -35.09
N LEU A 163 4.30 5.06 -35.74
CA LEU A 163 2.91 5.34 -36.10
C LEU A 163 2.32 4.27 -37.04
N GLN A 164 3.09 3.82 -38.03
CA GLN A 164 2.68 2.70 -38.90
C GLN A 164 2.44 1.40 -38.11
N PHE A 165 3.29 1.09 -37.13
CA PHE A 165 3.10 -0.09 -36.27
C PHE A 165 1.88 0.03 -35.35
N ILE A 166 1.56 1.23 -34.84
CA ILE A 166 0.34 1.48 -34.05
C ILE A 166 -0.91 1.12 -34.87
N LEU A 167 -0.90 1.43 -36.16
CA LEU A 167 -2.01 1.18 -37.08
C LEU A 167 -2.02 -0.25 -37.65
N SER A 168 -0.97 -1.04 -37.42
CA SER A 168 -0.84 -2.41 -37.93
C SER A 168 -1.77 -3.42 -37.22
N GLU A 169 -1.97 -4.58 -37.83
CA GLU A 169 -2.73 -5.68 -37.22
C GLU A 169 -1.87 -6.56 -36.29
N HIS A 170 -0.54 -6.39 -36.31
CA HIS A 170 0.40 -7.14 -35.47
C HIS A 170 0.40 -6.61 -34.03
N GLN A 171 -0.22 -7.37 -33.13
CA GLN A 171 -0.40 -7.03 -31.71
C GLN A 171 0.92 -6.66 -30.99
N SER A 172 1.97 -7.46 -31.17
CA SER A 172 3.31 -7.27 -30.58
C SER A 172 3.97 -5.96 -31.01
N ARG A 173 3.89 -5.65 -32.32
CA ARG A 173 4.46 -4.44 -32.91
C ARG A 173 3.72 -3.20 -32.46
N LYS A 174 2.39 -3.27 -32.45
CA LYS A 174 1.52 -2.21 -31.94
C LYS A 174 1.82 -1.89 -30.48
N LEU A 175 1.87 -2.91 -29.62
CA LEU A 175 2.20 -2.76 -28.21
C LEU A 175 3.56 -2.08 -28.03
N SER A 176 4.57 -2.54 -28.76
CA SER A 176 5.93 -1.98 -28.70
C SER A 176 6.01 -0.53 -29.17
N ALA A 177 5.28 -0.19 -30.22
CA ALA A 177 5.26 1.16 -30.76
C ALA A 177 4.54 2.15 -29.83
N ILE A 178 3.38 1.76 -29.26
CA ILE A 178 2.67 2.56 -28.25
C ILE A 178 3.60 2.84 -27.06
N LYS A 179 4.25 1.79 -26.53
CA LYS A 179 5.17 1.88 -25.41
C LYS A 179 6.39 2.76 -25.70
N ALA A 180 6.97 2.64 -26.89
CA ALA A 180 8.15 3.43 -27.26
C ALA A 180 7.85 4.92 -27.32
N LEU A 181 6.70 5.29 -27.88
CA LEU A 181 6.28 6.69 -28.01
C LEU A 181 5.84 7.32 -26.69
N ALA A 182 5.56 6.51 -25.65
CA ALA A 182 5.27 7.02 -24.31
C ALA A 182 6.40 7.86 -23.71
N PHE A 183 7.66 7.63 -24.12
CA PHE A 183 8.84 8.30 -23.58
C PHE A 183 9.28 9.53 -24.39
N VAL A 184 8.57 9.89 -25.46
CA VAL A 184 8.87 11.09 -26.24
C VAL A 184 8.25 12.30 -25.54
N VAL A 185 9.08 13.22 -25.05
CA VAL A 185 8.62 14.36 -24.22
C VAL A 185 8.47 15.67 -24.98
N ASP A 186 9.00 15.74 -26.20
CA ASP A 186 9.19 16.95 -27.00
C ASP A 186 8.53 16.84 -28.38
N PHE A 187 7.32 16.28 -28.45
CA PHE A 187 6.55 16.24 -29.70
C PHE A 187 6.41 17.65 -30.29
N ASP A 188 6.63 17.80 -31.59
CA ASP A 188 6.13 18.97 -32.30
C ASP A 188 4.62 18.84 -32.56
N GLN A 189 3.97 19.91 -33.04
CA GLN A 189 2.52 19.92 -33.23
C GLN A 189 2.03 18.90 -34.26
N ALA A 190 2.81 18.64 -35.31
CA ALA A 190 2.45 17.69 -36.35
C ALA A 190 2.59 16.25 -35.83
N GLU A 191 3.71 15.94 -35.17
CA GLU A 191 3.95 14.65 -34.53
C GLU A 191 2.90 14.36 -33.44
N TRP A 192 2.57 15.36 -32.61
CA TRP A 192 1.54 15.27 -31.58
C TRP A 192 0.17 14.90 -32.18
N ASN A 193 -0.22 15.58 -33.26
CA ASN A 193 -1.49 15.33 -33.92
C ASN A 193 -1.53 13.92 -34.52
N SER A 194 -0.48 13.51 -35.23
CA SER A 194 -0.40 12.17 -35.83
C SER A 194 -0.39 11.06 -34.78
N TRP A 195 0.30 11.27 -33.66
CA TRP A 195 0.35 10.30 -32.57
C TRP A 195 -0.98 10.18 -31.83
N THR A 196 -1.62 11.30 -31.50
CA THR A 196 -2.94 11.28 -30.85
C THR A 196 -4.02 10.71 -31.77
N GLU A 197 -3.99 11.00 -33.08
CA GLU A 197 -4.87 10.39 -34.07
C GLU A 197 -4.65 8.87 -34.16
N ALA A 198 -3.41 8.40 -34.22
CA ALA A 198 -3.09 6.97 -34.24
C ALA A 198 -3.55 6.25 -32.97
N LEU A 199 -3.40 6.87 -31.79
CA LEU A 199 -3.90 6.33 -30.52
C LEU A 199 -5.43 6.32 -30.46
N TYR A 200 -6.08 7.37 -30.97
CA TYR A 200 -7.53 7.45 -31.05
C TYR A 200 -8.11 6.36 -31.96
N ASP A 201 -7.50 6.13 -33.11
CA ASP A 201 -7.87 5.04 -34.02
C ASP A 201 -7.64 3.67 -33.38
N ALA A 202 -6.50 3.49 -32.70
CA ALA A 202 -6.19 2.26 -31.99
C ALA A 202 -7.22 1.98 -30.89
N SER A 203 -7.67 3.00 -30.13
CA SER A 203 -8.64 2.85 -29.03
C SER A 203 -10.06 2.54 -29.49
N ARG A 204 -10.45 2.97 -30.69
CA ARG A 204 -11.79 2.73 -31.27
C ARG A 204 -11.97 1.34 -31.86
N ARG A 205 -10.90 0.73 -32.35
CA ARG A 205 -10.93 -0.63 -32.90
C ARG A 205 -11.01 -1.66 -31.77
N LYS A 206 -11.51 -2.87 -32.08
CA LYS A 206 -11.49 -3.97 -31.11
C LYS A 206 -10.04 -4.44 -30.90
N GLN A 207 -9.44 -4.04 -29.78
CA GLN A 207 -8.09 -4.46 -29.39
C GLN A 207 -8.11 -5.53 -28.30
N SER A 208 -6.93 -6.11 -28.04
CA SER A 208 -6.67 -6.90 -26.84
C SER A 208 -6.61 -6.01 -25.60
N THR A 209 -6.80 -6.63 -24.44
CA THR A 209 -6.66 -5.97 -23.13
C THR A 209 -5.27 -5.37 -22.94
N ASP A 210 -4.21 -6.04 -23.43
CA ASP A 210 -2.82 -5.56 -23.29
C ASP A 210 -2.60 -4.23 -23.99
N ILE A 211 -3.16 -4.06 -25.20
CA ILE A 211 -3.09 -2.79 -25.94
C ILE A 211 -3.82 -1.69 -25.18
N TYR A 212 -5.03 -1.95 -24.67
CA TYR A 212 -5.76 -0.95 -23.88
C TYR A 212 -4.97 -0.53 -22.64
N CYS A 213 -4.38 -1.49 -21.93
CA CYS A 213 -3.55 -1.22 -20.76
C CYS A 213 -2.32 -0.38 -21.14
N GLU A 214 -1.69 -0.67 -22.28
CA GLU A 214 -0.53 0.10 -22.72
C GLU A 214 -0.88 1.53 -23.17
N ILE A 215 -2.06 1.72 -23.78
CA ILE A 215 -2.58 3.06 -24.06
C ILE A 215 -2.80 3.82 -22.75
N ILE A 216 -3.39 3.19 -21.72
CA ILE A 216 -3.56 3.81 -20.40
C ILE A 216 -2.20 4.24 -19.84
N ARG A 217 -1.22 3.33 -19.76
CA ARG A 217 0.13 3.64 -19.24
C ARG A 217 0.76 4.81 -19.99
N THR A 218 0.70 4.75 -21.32
CA THR A 218 1.26 5.76 -22.22
C THR A 218 0.63 7.13 -21.99
N ILE A 219 -0.70 7.21 -21.90
CA ILE A 219 -1.40 8.46 -21.66
C ILE A 219 -1.06 9.02 -20.28
N PHE A 220 -1.04 8.21 -19.23
CA PHE A 220 -0.67 8.67 -17.89
C PHE A 220 0.78 9.19 -17.82
N ILE A 221 1.72 8.53 -18.52
CA ILE A 221 3.09 9.03 -18.66
C ILE A 221 3.07 10.39 -19.37
N GLN A 222 2.32 10.55 -20.46
CA GLN A 222 2.28 11.81 -21.21
C GLN A 222 1.60 12.94 -20.46
N LEU A 223 0.54 12.66 -19.69
CA LEU A 223 -0.07 13.62 -18.78
C LEU A 223 0.91 14.12 -17.70
N SER A 224 1.93 13.33 -17.37
CA SER A 224 2.98 13.74 -16.43
C SER A 224 4.07 14.62 -17.04
N THR A 225 4.25 14.57 -18.36
CA THR A 225 5.36 15.23 -19.06
C THR A 225 4.94 16.45 -19.87
N ILE A 226 3.68 16.53 -20.29
CA ILE A 226 3.24 17.53 -21.26
C ILE A 226 3.00 18.90 -20.62
N THR A 227 3.51 19.95 -21.28
CA THR A 227 3.40 21.33 -20.80
C THR A 227 2.75 22.30 -21.81
N ILE A 228 2.67 21.91 -23.09
CA ILE A 228 2.33 22.84 -24.19
C ILE A 228 1.01 22.47 -24.90
N TYR A 229 0.62 21.20 -24.94
CA TYR A 229 -0.57 20.75 -25.68
C TYR A 229 -1.78 20.50 -24.77
N SER A 230 -2.98 20.55 -25.35
CA SER A 230 -4.22 20.28 -24.61
C SER A 230 -4.27 18.83 -24.14
N THR A 231 -4.52 18.65 -22.85
CA THR A 231 -4.76 17.34 -22.24
C THR A 231 -6.09 16.72 -22.64
N ASP A 232 -7.03 17.51 -23.19
CA ASP A 232 -8.39 17.06 -23.48
C ASP A 232 -8.43 15.93 -24.49
N THR A 233 -7.60 15.97 -25.53
CA THR A 233 -7.52 14.90 -26.54
C THR A 233 -7.12 13.57 -25.91
N LEU A 234 -6.17 13.58 -24.97
CA LEU A 234 -5.76 12.37 -24.26
C LEU A 234 -6.88 11.86 -23.34
N ILE A 235 -7.58 12.77 -22.66
CA ILE A 235 -8.71 12.43 -21.79
C ILE A 235 -9.85 11.81 -22.62
N ASP A 236 -10.12 12.33 -23.81
CA ASP A 236 -11.13 11.80 -24.73
C ASP A 236 -10.79 10.38 -25.25
N ILE A 237 -9.50 10.06 -25.40
CA ILE A 237 -9.04 8.70 -25.73
C ILE A 237 -9.18 7.78 -24.51
N LEU A 238 -8.81 8.27 -23.32
CA LEU A 238 -8.66 7.45 -22.12
C LEU A 238 -10.00 7.06 -21.49
N ILE A 239 -10.95 7.99 -21.37
CA ILE A 239 -12.25 7.75 -20.69
C ILE A 239 -13.00 6.53 -21.27
N PRO A 240 -13.16 6.37 -22.60
CA PRO A 240 -13.83 5.20 -23.16
C PRO A 240 -13.12 3.87 -22.87
N ILE A 241 -11.80 3.89 -22.62
CA ILE A 241 -11.02 2.70 -22.30
C ILE A 241 -11.23 2.32 -20.84
N ILE A 242 -11.05 3.25 -19.89
CA ILE A 242 -11.17 2.95 -18.46
C ILE A 242 -12.59 2.54 -18.05
N LYS A 243 -13.61 2.97 -18.81
CA LYS A 243 -15.01 2.58 -18.62
C LYS A 243 -15.32 1.16 -19.10
N LYS A 244 -14.37 0.46 -19.74
CA LYS A 244 -14.56 -0.95 -20.09
C LYS A 244 -14.54 -1.79 -18.82
N ASP A 245 -15.60 -2.56 -18.63
CA ASP A 245 -15.74 -3.48 -17.50
C ASP A 245 -14.81 -4.69 -17.68
N HIS A 246 -13.53 -4.51 -17.30
CA HIS A 246 -12.51 -5.54 -17.40
C HIS A 246 -11.52 -5.42 -16.22
N PRO A 247 -11.29 -6.47 -15.42
CA PRO A 247 -10.46 -6.40 -14.20
C PRO A 247 -9.04 -5.85 -14.45
N VAL A 248 -8.36 -6.33 -15.50
CA VAL A 248 -7.00 -5.86 -15.84
C VAL A 248 -6.96 -4.37 -16.20
N ILE A 249 -8.01 -3.82 -16.82
CA ILE A 249 -8.10 -2.38 -17.15
C ILE A 249 -8.28 -1.56 -15.88
N LEU A 250 -9.15 -2.01 -14.97
CA LEU A 250 -9.34 -1.42 -13.64
C LEU A 250 -8.02 -1.41 -12.86
N CYS A 251 -7.35 -2.56 -12.75
CA CYS A 251 -6.06 -2.68 -12.05
C CYS A 251 -4.98 -1.79 -12.66
N THR A 252 -4.90 -1.72 -14.00
CA THR A 252 -3.94 -0.82 -14.67
C THR A 252 -4.27 0.64 -14.41
N THR A 253 -5.55 1.02 -14.42
CA THR A 253 -6.00 2.39 -14.11
C THR A 253 -5.66 2.76 -12.66
N ALA A 254 -5.89 1.86 -11.70
CA ALA A 254 -5.54 2.03 -10.30
C ALA A 254 -4.02 2.21 -10.12
N GLN A 255 -3.21 1.32 -10.69
CA GLN A 255 -1.75 1.41 -10.66
C GLN A 255 -1.24 2.75 -11.21
N MET A 256 -1.73 3.17 -12.38
CA MET A 256 -1.28 4.42 -13.00
C MET A 256 -1.74 5.67 -12.25
N THR A 257 -2.92 5.61 -11.61
CA THR A 257 -3.41 6.68 -10.74
C THR A 257 -2.52 6.85 -9.50
N GLY A 258 -2.17 5.73 -8.85
CA GLY A 258 -1.29 5.73 -7.67
C GLY A 258 0.14 6.20 -7.99
N ILE A 259 0.76 5.67 -9.04
CA ILE A 259 2.17 5.98 -9.37
C ILE A 259 2.34 7.41 -9.94
N GLY A 260 1.33 7.94 -10.62
CA GLY A 260 1.44 9.22 -11.33
C GLY A 260 1.75 10.39 -10.40
N ARG A 261 2.87 11.10 -10.60
CA ARG A 261 3.32 12.16 -9.66
C ARG A 261 2.64 13.52 -9.83
N HIS A 262 1.74 13.65 -10.80
CA HIS A 262 1.19 14.93 -11.23
C HIS A 262 -0.31 15.02 -10.93
N ALA A 263 -0.81 16.26 -10.95
CA ALA A 263 -2.23 16.53 -10.79
C ALA A 263 -3.02 15.87 -11.93
N ILE A 264 -3.98 15.03 -11.57
CA ILE A 264 -4.90 14.41 -12.54
C ILE A 264 -5.95 15.47 -12.90
N PRO A 265 -6.19 15.75 -14.20
CA PRO A 265 -7.24 16.67 -14.61
C PRO A 265 -8.60 16.27 -14.03
N GLU A 266 -9.37 17.25 -13.54
CA GLU A 266 -10.63 17.02 -12.80
C GLU A 266 -11.62 16.12 -13.57
N ARG A 267 -11.77 16.37 -14.88
CA ARG A 267 -12.63 15.55 -15.75
C ARG A 267 -12.23 14.07 -15.75
N LEU A 268 -10.94 13.77 -15.75
CA LEU A 268 -10.44 12.40 -15.70
C LEU A 268 -10.56 11.80 -14.29
N LEU A 269 -10.32 12.61 -13.25
CA LEU A 269 -10.45 12.19 -11.85
C LEU A 269 -11.86 11.69 -11.54
N ILE A 270 -12.90 12.42 -11.96
CA ILE A 270 -14.30 12.03 -11.76
C ILE A 270 -14.56 10.63 -12.35
N GLU A 271 -14.08 10.40 -13.56
CA GLU A 271 -14.31 9.15 -14.30
C GLU A 271 -13.51 7.98 -13.71
N ILE A 272 -12.31 8.23 -13.20
CA ILE A 272 -11.51 7.23 -12.47
C ILE A 272 -12.22 6.80 -11.20
N LEU A 273 -12.70 7.76 -10.40
CA LEU A 273 -13.41 7.47 -9.15
C LEU A 273 -14.71 6.68 -9.42
N ASP A 274 -15.44 7.01 -10.49
CA ASP A 274 -16.62 6.25 -10.92
C ASP A 274 -16.31 4.80 -11.32
N VAL A 275 -15.11 4.55 -11.87
CA VAL A 275 -14.64 3.19 -12.16
C VAL A 275 -14.26 2.46 -10.87
N PHE A 276 -13.59 3.13 -9.92
CA PHE A 276 -13.23 2.54 -8.63
C PHE A 276 -14.45 2.17 -7.78
N ARG A 277 -15.55 2.94 -7.84
CA ARG A 277 -16.83 2.58 -7.22
C ARG A 277 -17.36 1.22 -7.68
N LYS A 278 -17.00 0.75 -8.88
CA LYS A 278 -17.51 -0.48 -9.50
C LYS A 278 -16.65 -1.71 -9.23
N VAL A 279 -15.55 -1.58 -8.49
CA VAL A 279 -14.66 -2.70 -8.15
C VAL A 279 -15.47 -3.86 -7.56
N PRO A 280 -15.30 -5.09 -8.08
CA PRO A 280 -15.90 -6.30 -7.51
C PRO A 280 -15.41 -6.53 -6.09
N ALA A 281 -16.32 -6.80 -5.17
CA ALA A 281 -16.01 -6.93 -3.75
C ALA A 281 -15.23 -8.21 -3.39
N ASP A 282 -15.16 -9.16 -4.31
CA ASP A 282 -14.45 -10.44 -4.20
C ASP A 282 -13.03 -10.40 -4.80
N ASP A 283 -12.69 -9.35 -5.55
CA ASP A 283 -11.33 -9.16 -6.11
C ASP A 283 -10.45 -8.35 -5.15
N LEU A 284 -9.88 -9.04 -4.16
CA LEU A 284 -9.00 -8.43 -3.15
C LEU A 284 -7.78 -7.74 -3.77
N THR A 285 -7.22 -8.29 -4.85
CA THR A 285 -6.08 -7.69 -5.55
C THR A 285 -6.47 -6.34 -6.16
N ALA A 286 -7.65 -6.25 -6.78
CA ALA A 286 -8.15 -4.99 -7.33
C ALA A 286 -8.43 -3.97 -6.22
N ILE A 287 -8.98 -4.41 -5.08
CA ILE A 287 -9.22 -3.55 -3.92
C ILE A 287 -7.92 -2.98 -3.37
N GLU A 288 -6.87 -3.79 -3.19
CA GLU A 288 -5.56 -3.33 -2.71
C GLU A 288 -4.94 -2.29 -3.66
N LEU A 289 -5.04 -2.49 -4.97
CA LEU A 289 -4.55 -1.52 -5.96
C LEU A 289 -5.37 -0.22 -5.95
N VAL A 290 -6.67 -0.31 -5.73
CA VAL A 290 -7.57 0.85 -5.62
C VAL A 290 -7.31 1.60 -4.32
N ASP A 291 -7.14 0.91 -3.19
CA ASP A 291 -6.74 1.51 -1.92
C ASP A 291 -5.42 2.29 -2.07
N PHE A 292 -4.41 1.69 -2.68
CA PHE A 292 -3.16 2.38 -3.00
C PHE A 292 -3.41 3.64 -3.84
N ALA A 293 -4.21 3.55 -4.91
CA ALA A 293 -4.53 4.70 -5.76
C ALA A 293 -5.27 5.82 -5.01
N LEU A 294 -6.26 5.46 -4.18
CA LEU A 294 -7.04 6.37 -3.37
C LEU A 294 -6.18 7.06 -2.31
N SER A 295 -5.22 6.35 -1.69
CA SER A 295 -4.28 6.91 -0.72
C SER A 295 -3.40 8.00 -1.32
N GLU A 296 -2.99 7.83 -2.58
CA GLU A 296 -2.21 8.81 -3.32
C GLU A 296 -3.05 10.04 -3.71
N LEU A 297 -4.35 9.85 -3.96
CA LEU A 297 -5.29 10.95 -4.20
C LEU A 297 -5.58 11.76 -2.92
N ILE A 298 -5.62 11.12 -1.75
CA ILE A 298 -5.68 11.80 -0.44
C ILE A 298 -4.48 12.73 -0.29
N GLY A 299 -3.27 12.25 -0.58
CA GLY A 299 -2.05 13.05 -0.58
C GLY A 299 -2.06 14.25 -1.54
N ARG A 300 -2.94 14.24 -2.55
CA ARG A 300 -3.12 15.32 -3.54
C ARG A 300 -4.30 16.24 -3.21
N GLY A 301 -4.96 16.05 -2.06
CA GLY A 301 -6.06 16.91 -1.60
C GLY A 301 -7.46 16.47 -2.02
N ALA A 302 -7.63 15.31 -2.67
CA ALA A 302 -8.94 14.81 -3.10
C ALA A 302 -9.71 14.06 -1.98
N VAL A 303 -9.52 14.47 -0.72
CA VAL A 303 -9.95 13.73 0.48
C VAL A 303 -11.46 13.41 0.45
N GLY A 304 -12.32 14.41 0.24
CA GLY A 304 -13.77 14.20 0.26
C GLY A 304 -14.26 13.26 -0.84
N GLN A 305 -13.70 13.38 -2.04
CA GLN A 305 -14.07 12.51 -3.16
C GLN A 305 -13.62 11.06 -2.92
N VAL A 306 -12.46 10.86 -2.29
CA VAL A 306 -11.99 9.53 -1.87
C VAL A 306 -12.88 8.97 -0.75
N GLN A 307 -13.27 9.80 0.21
CA GLN A 307 -14.19 9.42 1.28
C GLN A 307 -15.50 8.84 0.75
N ASP A 308 -16.08 9.49 -0.27
CA ASP A 308 -17.31 9.01 -0.91
C ASP A 308 -17.14 7.62 -1.54
N VAL A 309 -16.03 7.40 -2.27
CA VAL A 309 -15.73 6.10 -2.89
C VAL A 309 -15.54 5.01 -1.85
N VAL A 310 -14.74 5.25 -0.81
CA VAL A 310 -14.51 4.27 0.27
C VAL A 310 -15.82 3.95 0.98
N ALA A 311 -16.62 4.97 1.29
CA ALA A 311 -17.91 4.79 1.93
C ALA A 311 -18.88 3.94 1.08
N GLU A 312 -18.95 4.20 -0.22
CA GLU A 312 -19.77 3.39 -1.14
C GLU A 312 -19.29 1.93 -1.21
N LEU A 313 -17.97 1.68 -1.24
CA LEU A 313 -17.41 0.33 -1.29
C LEU A 313 -17.71 -0.46 -0.02
N ILE A 314 -17.59 0.16 1.16
CA ILE A 314 -17.89 -0.46 2.46
C ILE A 314 -19.40 -0.76 2.58
N ARG A 315 -20.28 0.12 2.09
CA ARG A 315 -21.74 -0.05 2.18
C ARG A 315 -22.32 -1.15 1.29
N LYS A 316 -21.56 -1.71 0.34
CA LYS A 316 -22.07 -2.72 -0.59
C LYS A 316 -22.62 -3.95 0.19
N PRO A 317 -23.91 -4.32 0.03
CA PRO A 317 -24.56 -5.36 0.86
C PRO A 317 -23.93 -6.76 0.76
N THR A 318 -23.27 -7.05 -0.36
CA THR A 318 -22.63 -8.34 -0.66
C THR A 318 -21.12 -8.30 -0.49
N SER A 319 -20.57 -7.19 0.02
CA SER A 319 -19.13 -7.00 0.08
C SER A 319 -18.51 -7.73 1.27
N ARG A 320 -17.37 -8.40 1.03
CA ARG A 320 -16.41 -8.78 2.07
C ARG A 320 -15.41 -7.67 2.36
N VAL A 321 -15.62 -6.49 1.77
CA VAL A 321 -14.72 -5.35 1.85
C VAL A 321 -15.03 -4.60 3.14
N THR A 322 -14.29 -4.95 4.17
CA THR A 322 -14.27 -4.23 5.43
C THR A 322 -13.18 -3.16 5.41
N ALA A 323 -13.19 -2.26 6.39
CA ALA A 323 -12.30 -1.11 6.42
C ALA A 323 -10.81 -1.44 6.58
N ASP A 324 -10.48 -2.65 7.02
CA ASP A 324 -9.12 -3.22 7.05
C ASP A 324 -8.54 -3.48 5.65
N LYS A 325 -9.34 -3.29 4.59
CA LYS A 325 -8.84 -3.34 3.20
C LYS A 325 -8.40 -2.00 2.68
N PHE A 326 -8.51 -0.94 3.49
CA PHE A 326 -8.16 0.44 3.13
C PHE A 326 -6.99 0.97 3.97
N ASP A 327 -6.03 0.11 4.30
CA ASP A 327 -4.89 0.42 5.17
C ASP A 327 -4.01 1.53 4.59
N ALA A 328 -3.85 1.61 3.26
CA ALA A 328 -3.07 2.68 2.64
C ALA A 328 -3.79 4.02 2.74
N CYS A 329 -5.12 4.06 2.54
CA CYS A 329 -5.92 5.27 2.76
C CYS A 329 -5.80 5.75 4.21
N TRP A 330 -5.96 4.84 5.16
CA TRP A 330 -5.83 5.15 6.58
C TRP A 330 -4.44 5.68 6.94
N TYR A 331 -3.38 5.03 6.45
CA TYR A 331 -2.02 5.50 6.62
C TYR A 331 -1.82 6.91 6.03
N ALA A 332 -2.37 7.18 4.85
CA ALA A 332 -2.30 8.50 4.23
C ALA A 332 -3.05 9.57 5.06
N LEU A 333 -4.21 9.23 5.62
CA LEU A 333 -4.97 10.12 6.51
C LEU A 333 -4.21 10.40 7.81
N ASN A 334 -3.64 9.38 8.47
CA ASN A 334 -2.89 9.58 9.71
C ASN A 334 -1.59 10.36 9.46
N ARG A 335 -0.96 10.19 8.29
CA ARG A 335 0.22 10.98 7.90
C ARG A 335 -0.11 12.46 7.70
N ILE A 336 -1.29 12.78 7.15
CA ILE A 336 -1.76 14.17 7.05
C ILE A 336 -2.15 14.69 8.44
N GLY A 337 -2.91 13.87 9.17
CA GLY A 337 -3.37 14.15 10.53
C GLY A 337 -4.27 15.38 10.64
N GLY A 338 -4.45 15.81 11.89
CA GLY A 338 -5.17 17.03 12.24
C GLY A 338 -6.61 17.07 11.70
N GLU A 339 -7.01 18.24 11.23
CA GLU A 339 -8.40 18.53 10.86
C GLU A 339 -8.94 17.60 9.75
N VAL A 340 -8.09 17.13 8.84
CA VAL A 340 -8.51 16.28 7.73
C VAL A 340 -8.98 14.91 8.20
N LEU A 341 -8.23 14.28 9.11
CA LEU A 341 -8.60 12.99 9.70
C LEU A 341 -9.85 13.14 10.57
N GLU A 342 -9.87 14.17 11.41
CA GLU A 342 -11.01 14.48 12.26
C GLU A 342 -12.29 14.75 11.44
N ASP A 343 -12.21 15.49 10.34
CA ASP A 343 -13.33 15.72 9.42
C ASP A 343 -13.88 14.43 8.83
N TRP A 344 -12.98 13.51 8.49
CA TRP A 344 -13.37 12.19 8.00
C TRP A 344 -14.12 11.40 9.07
N ILE A 345 -13.58 11.36 10.29
CA ILE A 345 -14.15 10.68 11.46
C ILE A 345 -15.56 11.22 11.75
N ILE A 346 -15.70 12.55 11.86
CA ILE A 346 -16.97 13.18 12.17
C ILE A 346 -17.99 12.97 11.07
N SER A 347 -17.59 13.05 9.79
CA SER A 347 -18.46 12.78 8.65
C SER A 347 -19.07 11.37 8.73
N TRP A 348 -18.26 10.34 8.99
CA TRP A 348 -18.75 8.96 9.09
C TRP A 348 -19.58 8.70 10.36
N LEU A 349 -19.23 9.30 11.50
CA LEU A 349 -20.06 9.22 12.71
C LEU A 349 -21.42 9.91 12.53
N LEU A 350 -21.46 11.05 11.84
CA LEU A 350 -22.69 11.77 11.51
C LEU A 350 -23.57 11.01 10.52
N ASP A 351 -22.96 10.28 9.59
CA ASP A 351 -23.70 9.46 8.63
C ASP A 351 -24.52 8.37 9.33
N GLY A 352 -23.98 7.80 10.42
CA GLY A 352 -24.68 6.86 11.27
C GLY A 352 -24.78 5.44 10.72
N ASP A 353 -24.24 5.18 9.53
CA ASP A 353 -24.10 3.82 8.99
C ASP A 353 -23.20 2.99 9.92
N MET A 354 -23.69 1.80 10.30
CA MET A 354 -23.00 0.95 11.26
C MET A 354 -21.65 0.46 10.75
N ASN A 355 -21.50 0.21 9.44
CA ASN A 355 -20.24 -0.27 8.88
C ASN A 355 -19.21 0.84 8.84
N LEU A 356 -19.60 2.07 8.50
CA LEU A 356 -18.71 3.23 8.51
C LEU A 356 -18.31 3.63 9.93
N CYS A 357 -19.26 3.72 10.86
CA CYS A 357 -18.92 4.02 12.25
C CYS A 357 -18.06 2.91 12.88
N GLY A 358 -18.33 1.65 12.55
CA GLY A 358 -17.51 0.52 12.96
C GLY A 358 -16.10 0.56 12.36
N ALA A 359 -15.97 0.99 11.10
CA ALA A 359 -14.70 1.21 10.43
C ALA A 359 -13.84 2.25 11.17
N VAL A 360 -14.43 3.39 11.53
CA VAL A 360 -13.77 4.42 12.34
C VAL A 360 -13.29 3.83 13.66
N SER A 361 -14.18 3.16 14.39
CA SER A 361 -13.84 2.59 15.71
C SER A 361 -12.67 1.61 15.60
N ASN A 362 -12.76 0.62 14.71
CA ASN A 362 -11.71 -0.38 14.56
C ASN A 362 -10.36 0.24 14.13
N HIS A 363 -10.37 1.27 13.28
CA HIS A 363 -9.14 1.91 12.84
C HIS A 363 -8.50 2.79 13.92
N ILE A 364 -9.27 3.64 14.60
CA ILE A 364 -8.70 4.49 15.66
C ILE A 364 -8.22 3.63 16.83
N LEU A 365 -8.89 2.50 17.12
CA LEU A 365 -8.46 1.55 18.15
C LEU A 365 -7.13 0.86 17.84
N SER A 366 -6.73 0.74 16.58
CA SER A 366 -5.43 0.19 16.20
C SER A 366 -4.31 1.23 16.19
N ASP A 367 -4.66 2.52 16.13
CA ASP A 367 -3.70 3.61 16.29
C ASP A 367 -3.46 3.88 17.79
N ARG A 368 -2.21 4.20 18.17
CA ARG A 368 -1.85 4.45 19.59
C ARG A 368 -2.25 5.85 20.06
N VAL A 369 -3.13 6.52 19.31
CA VAL A 369 -3.67 7.83 19.67
C VAL A 369 -4.66 7.61 20.80
N THR A 370 -4.37 8.21 21.95
CA THR A 370 -5.21 8.07 23.16
C THR A 370 -6.17 9.24 23.34
N GLU A 371 -5.94 10.37 22.63
CA GLU A 371 -6.70 11.60 22.82
C GLU A 371 -6.89 12.36 21.50
N TYR A 372 -8.11 12.88 21.30
CA TYR A 372 -8.44 13.86 20.27
C TYR A 372 -8.96 15.15 20.91
N ASP A 373 -8.62 16.30 20.32
CA ASP A 373 -9.20 17.60 20.69
C ASP A 373 -9.85 18.26 19.46
N ILE A 374 -11.04 17.79 19.11
CA ILE A 374 -11.75 18.21 17.90
C ILE A 374 -12.50 19.51 18.16
N ASN A 375 -12.28 20.51 17.31
CA ASN A 375 -13.10 21.73 17.30
C ASN A 375 -14.38 21.49 16.50
N PHE A 376 -15.48 21.22 17.21
CA PHE A 376 -16.76 20.88 16.58
C PHE A 376 -17.43 22.07 15.88
N ARG A 377 -17.03 23.31 16.21
CA ARG A 377 -17.60 24.54 15.61
C ARG A 377 -17.28 24.69 14.13
N ARG A 378 -16.23 24.02 13.64
CA ARG A 378 -15.89 24.05 12.21
C ARG A 378 -16.84 23.23 11.36
N HIS A 379 -17.57 22.31 11.99
CA HIS A 379 -18.60 21.53 11.33
C HIS A 379 -19.93 22.27 11.38
N ASN A 380 -20.67 22.25 10.28
CA ASN A 380 -22.01 22.85 10.20
C ASN A 380 -23.06 21.96 10.90
N LEU A 381 -22.91 21.76 12.20
CA LEU A 381 -23.77 20.90 13.02
C LEU A 381 -25.05 21.63 13.42
N ARG A 382 -26.19 20.93 13.34
CA ARG A 382 -27.44 21.35 13.98
C ARG A 382 -27.32 21.06 15.48
N SER A 383 -28.11 21.74 16.32
CA SER A 383 -28.08 21.49 17.77
C SER A 383 -28.20 20.00 18.11
N LYS A 384 -29.21 19.31 17.57
CA LYS A 384 -29.42 17.88 17.83
C LYS A 384 -28.30 16.95 17.35
N ASP A 385 -27.41 17.42 16.47
CA ASP A 385 -26.28 16.62 16.00
C ASP A 385 -25.24 16.40 17.12
N TYR A 386 -25.14 17.31 18.10
CA TYR A 386 -24.18 17.18 19.22
C TYR A 386 -24.52 15.99 20.13
N SER A 387 -25.79 15.88 20.57
CA SER A 387 -26.19 14.75 21.42
C SER A 387 -26.24 13.43 20.64
N TYR A 388 -26.56 13.48 19.34
CA TYR A 388 -26.45 12.33 18.44
C TYR A 388 -25.01 11.82 18.33
N LEU A 389 -24.05 12.72 18.06
CA LEU A 389 -22.63 12.37 18.01
C LEU A 389 -22.13 11.82 19.34
N ALA A 390 -22.53 12.42 20.46
CA ALA A 390 -22.18 11.91 21.79
C ALA A 390 -22.66 10.46 21.98
N ARG A 391 -23.90 10.14 21.60
CA ARG A 391 -24.39 8.76 21.64
C ARG A 391 -23.63 7.84 20.69
N LYS A 392 -23.32 8.28 19.46
CA LYS A 392 -22.48 7.51 18.54
C LYS A 392 -21.09 7.22 19.12
N ILE A 393 -20.47 8.20 19.74
CA ILE A 393 -19.17 8.04 20.40
C ILE A 393 -19.26 6.99 21.51
N VAL A 394 -20.24 7.12 22.41
CA VAL A 394 -20.46 6.12 23.47
C VAL A 394 -20.71 4.75 22.87
N GLY A 395 -21.58 4.64 21.87
CA GLY A 395 -21.89 3.38 21.21
C GLY A 395 -20.67 2.69 20.61
N PHE A 396 -19.86 3.40 19.83
CA PHE A 396 -18.77 2.80 19.04
C PHE A 396 -17.42 2.74 19.76
N PHE A 397 -17.16 3.62 20.73
CA PHE A 397 -15.87 3.69 21.43
C PHE A 397 -15.95 3.20 22.88
N PHE A 398 -17.07 2.60 23.31
CA PHE A 398 -17.24 2.14 24.70
C PHE A 398 -16.09 1.29 25.23
N ALA A 399 -15.46 0.47 24.38
CA ALA A 399 -14.33 -0.39 24.75
C ALA A 399 -13.01 0.38 24.98
N ASN A 400 -12.89 1.60 24.46
CA ASN A 400 -11.75 2.49 24.69
C ASN A 400 -12.22 3.75 25.41
N SER A 401 -12.21 3.63 26.74
CA SER A 401 -12.68 4.67 27.65
C SER A 401 -11.91 6.00 27.51
N GLU A 402 -10.63 5.96 27.12
CA GLU A 402 -9.78 7.15 26.95
C GLU A 402 -10.18 7.95 25.72
N LEU A 403 -10.29 7.28 24.57
CA LEU A 403 -10.77 7.91 23.32
C LEU A 403 -12.19 8.40 23.44
N MET A 404 -13.08 7.57 23.99
CA MET A 404 -14.48 7.94 24.23
C MET A 404 -14.57 9.21 25.08
N HIS A 405 -13.79 9.26 26.17
CA HIS A 405 -13.73 10.44 27.03
C HIS A 405 -13.25 11.67 26.27
N SER A 406 -12.10 11.61 25.59
CA SER A 406 -11.54 12.76 24.87
C SER A 406 -12.52 13.36 23.85
N LEU A 407 -13.19 12.51 23.06
CA LEU A 407 -14.19 12.94 22.08
C LEU A 407 -15.43 13.56 22.74
N LEU A 408 -15.91 13.00 23.85
CA LEU A 408 -17.03 13.58 24.61
C LEU A 408 -16.67 14.95 25.20
N MET A 409 -15.42 15.13 25.64
CA MET A 409 -14.93 16.41 26.13
C MET A 409 -14.92 17.48 25.04
N SER A 410 -14.39 17.13 23.86
CA SER A 410 -14.43 18.02 22.70
C SER A 410 -15.87 18.41 22.32
N ILE A 411 -16.82 17.46 22.34
CA ILE A 411 -18.24 17.78 22.12
C ILE A 411 -18.78 18.74 23.19
N LEU A 412 -18.51 18.48 24.48
CA LEU A 412 -19.03 19.30 25.58
C LEU A 412 -18.52 20.75 25.54
N ARG A 413 -17.31 21.00 25.04
CA ARG A 413 -16.75 22.35 24.91
C ARG A 413 -17.49 23.23 23.91
N ASP A 414 -18.11 22.60 22.91
CA ASP A 414 -18.74 23.27 21.77
C ASP A 414 -20.26 23.10 21.69
N ALA A 415 -20.83 22.20 22.49
CA ALA A 415 -22.25 21.90 22.49
C ALA A 415 -23.10 23.14 22.86
N PRO A 416 -24.23 23.38 22.15
CA PRO A 416 -25.15 24.42 22.53
C PRO A 416 -25.87 24.08 23.86
N PRO A 417 -26.29 25.08 24.65
CA PRO A 417 -26.92 24.85 25.95
C PRO A 417 -28.15 23.93 25.92
N SER A 418 -28.85 23.86 24.78
CA SER A 418 -30.03 23.00 24.59
C SER A 418 -29.70 21.50 24.62
N GLU A 419 -28.44 21.11 24.42
CA GLU A 419 -28.02 19.71 24.28
C GLU A 419 -27.02 19.30 25.36
N THR A 420 -26.41 20.27 26.04
CA THR A 420 -25.40 20.04 27.08
C THR A 420 -25.89 19.12 28.19
N ASP A 421 -27.15 19.27 28.64
CA ASP A 421 -27.71 18.41 29.69
C ASP A 421 -27.76 16.94 29.25
N THR A 422 -28.22 16.68 28.01
CA THR A 422 -28.24 15.34 27.44
C THR A 422 -26.85 14.71 27.38
N ILE A 423 -25.83 15.49 27.00
CA ILE A 423 -24.46 14.99 26.87
C ILE A 423 -23.84 14.74 28.25
N VAL A 424 -24.12 15.60 29.24
CA VAL A 424 -23.70 15.38 30.62
C VAL A 424 -24.36 14.14 31.21
N ASP A 425 -25.65 13.92 30.95
CA ASP A 425 -26.34 12.73 31.43
C ASP A 425 -25.71 11.46 30.83
N LEU A 426 -25.33 11.46 29.54
CA LEU A 426 -24.55 10.36 28.92
C LEU A 426 -23.16 10.16 29.56
N LEU A 427 -22.48 11.25 29.89
CA LEU A 427 -21.18 11.20 30.59
C LEU A 427 -21.33 10.56 31.97
N ILE A 428 -22.47 10.74 32.65
CA ILE A 428 -22.74 10.12 33.94
C ILE A 428 -23.13 8.64 33.74
N ASP A 429 -24.14 8.39 32.93
CA ASP A 429 -24.71 7.07 32.63
C ASP A 429 -24.92 6.94 31.11
N PRO A 430 -24.19 6.05 30.41
CA PRO A 430 -23.45 4.92 30.97
C PRO A 430 -21.97 5.19 31.33
N VAL A 431 -21.36 6.31 30.93
CA VAL A 431 -19.89 6.40 30.90
C VAL A 431 -19.22 6.30 32.28
N LEU A 432 -19.48 7.24 33.19
CA LEU A 432 -18.80 7.29 34.49
C LEU A 432 -19.24 6.19 35.46
N ILE A 433 -20.49 5.74 35.37
CA ILE A 433 -20.96 4.58 36.14
C ILE A 433 -20.16 3.33 35.76
N ASN A 434 -19.88 3.14 34.46
CA ASN A 434 -19.12 2.00 33.95
C ASN A 434 -17.61 2.16 34.15
N TYR A 435 -17.07 3.36 33.95
CA TYR A 435 -15.64 3.68 33.99
C TYR A 435 -15.34 4.78 35.00
N SER A 436 -15.58 4.49 36.28
CA SER A 436 -15.34 5.47 37.35
C SER A 436 -13.89 5.93 37.45
N GLY A 437 -12.93 5.12 36.96
CA GLY A 437 -11.52 5.49 36.92
C GLY A 437 -11.23 6.67 35.98
N LEU A 438 -12.13 7.03 35.06
CA LEU A 438 -12.01 8.24 34.25
C LEU A 438 -12.12 9.52 35.07
N ALA A 439 -12.88 9.49 36.17
CA ALA A 439 -13.09 10.64 37.06
C ALA A 439 -11.75 11.16 37.59
N ASP A 440 -10.97 10.26 38.18
CA ASP A 440 -9.68 10.61 38.80
C ASP A 440 -8.56 10.80 37.78
N ARG A 441 -8.58 10.04 36.67
CA ARG A 441 -7.48 10.04 35.70
C ARG A 441 -7.51 11.22 34.72
N TYR A 442 -8.69 11.62 34.26
CA TYR A 442 -8.82 12.60 33.18
C TYR A 442 -9.73 13.77 33.56
N LEU A 443 -10.95 13.49 34.01
CA LEU A 443 -11.96 14.55 34.22
C LEU A 443 -11.61 15.52 35.36
N ALA A 444 -10.89 15.07 36.40
CA ALA A 444 -10.42 15.96 37.47
C ALA A 444 -9.49 17.08 36.95
N LEU A 445 -8.72 16.81 35.88
CA LEU A 445 -7.87 17.81 35.24
C LEU A 445 -8.73 18.87 34.53
N ASN A 446 -9.70 18.45 33.72
CA ASN A 446 -10.65 19.37 33.08
C ASN A 446 -11.48 20.17 34.08
N ALA A 447 -11.88 19.55 35.20
CA ALA A 447 -12.63 20.22 36.26
C ALA A 447 -11.82 21.32 36.99
N SER A 448 -10.49 21.23 36.91
CA SER A 448 -9.54 22.14 37.56
C SER A 448 -9.00 23.23 36.62
N ASP A 449 -9.22 23.11 35.30
CA ASP A 449 -8.79 24.09 34.31
C ASP A 449 -9.79 25.24 34.20
N ASP A 450 -9.43 26.41 34.75
CA ASP A 450 -10.24 27.62 34.69
C ASP A 450 -10.52 28.11 33.25
N GLY A 451 -9.73 27.68 32.26
CA GLY A 451 -9.88 28.04 30.85
C GLY A 451 -10.79 27.10 30.03
N ASP A 452 -11.13 25.92 30.55
CA ASP A 452 -11.92 24.93 29.81
C ASP A 452 -13.42 25.24 29.90
N THR A 453 -14.07 25.44 28.75
CA THR A 453 -15.52 25.74 28.68
C THR A 453 -16.39 24.59 29.17
N SER A 454 -15.87 23.35 29.14
CA SER A 454 -16.58 22.16 29.61
C SER A 454 -16.56 22.01 31.14
N ARG A 455 -15.69 22.73 31.85
CA ARG A 455 -15.48 22.61 33.30
C ARG A 455 -16.76 22.54 34.15
N PRO A 456 -17.72 23.49 34.06
CA PRO A 456 -18.92 23.44 34.92
C PRO A 456 -19.76 22.18 34.67
N HIS A 457 -19.72 21.66 33.44
CA HIS A 457 -20.44 20.45 33.05
C HIS A 457 -19.76 19.20 33.61
N VAL A 458 -18.42 19.17 33.59
CA VAL A 458 -17.62 18.11 34.20
C VAL A 458 -17.80 18.07 35.71
N GLN A 459 -17.75 19.22 36.39
CA GLN A 459 -17.97 19.29 37.84
C GLN A 459 -19.32 18.72 38.24
N ARG A 460 -20.38 19.08 37.51
CA ARG A 460 -21.72 18.52 37.71
C ARG A 460 -21.76 17.00 37.50
N ALA A 461 -21.04 16.48 36.52
CA ALA A 461 -20.95 15.04 36.28
C ALA A 461 -20.23 14.30 37.42
N LEU A 462 -19.13 14.87 37.91
CA LEU A 462 -18.36 14.33 39.04
C LEU A 462 -19.15 14.35 40.35
N GLU A 463 -19.87 15.44 40.64
CA GLU A 463 -20.75 15.55 41.81
C GLU A 463 -21.86 14.49 41.78
N LYS A 464 -22.52 14.30 40.62
CA LYS A 464 -23.54 13.26 40.45
C LYS A 464 -22.96 11.84 40.56
N LEU A 465 -21.74 11.61 40.07
CA LEU A 465 -21.05 10.34 40.26
C LEU A 465 -20.75 10.09 41.75
N GLU A 466 -20.29 11.09 42.48
CA GLU A 466 -20.04 10.99 43.92
C GLU A 466 -21.33 10.70 44.69
N GLU A 467 -22.44 11.38 44.33
CA GLU A 467 -23.76 11.11 44.89
C GLU A 467 -24.19 9.65 44.65
N TYR A 468 -24.03 9.16 43.42
CA TYR A 468 -24.30 7.76 43.08
C TYR A 468 -23.46 6.78 43.91
N LEU A 469 -22.14 7.01 43.99
CA LEU A 469 -21.23 6.16 44.77
C LEU A 469 -21.51 6.24 46.28
N ALA A 470 -21.88 7.40 46.80
CA ALA A 470 -22.29 7.59 48.18
C ALA A 470 -23.61 6.85 48.47
N GLY A 471 -24.56 6.91 47.54
CA GLY A 471 -25.81 6.14 47.57
C GLY A 471 -25.54 4.64 47.67
N LEU A 472 -24.67 4.09 46.82
CA LEU A 472 -24.25 2.69 46.88
C LEU A 472 -23.58 2.33 48.21
N ARG A 473 -22.70 3.19 48.73
CA ARG A 473 -22.05 2.97 50.02
C ARG A 473 -23.03 3.03 51.19
N SER A 474 -24.08 3.84 51.10
CA SER A 474 -25.05 4.02 52.18
C SER A 474 -25.90 2.77 52.47
N ILE A 475 -26.09 1.90 51.47
CA ILE A 475 -26.80 0.62 51.58
C ILE A 475 -26.03 -0.37 52.48
N GLY A 476 -24.71 -0.18 52.63
CA GLY A 476 -23.85 -1.06 53.42
C GLY A 476 -23.60 -2.42 52.74
N ARG A 477 -23.03 -3.37 53.49
CA ARG A 477 -22.80 -4.74 53.01
C ARG A 477 -24.01 -5.61 53.33
N VAL A 478 -24.78 -5.98 52.31
CA VAL A 478 -25.89 -6.94 52.43
C VAL A 478 -25.31 -8.35 52.24
N VAL A 479 -25.18 -9.09 53.35
CA VAL A 479 -24.50 -10.40 53.37
C VAL A 479 -25.26 -11.42 52.51
N GLU A 480 -26.58 -11.28 52.41
CA GLU A 480 -27.49 -12.11 51.63
C GLU A 480 -27.31 -11.97 50.11
N LEU A 481 -26.70 -10.85 49.65
CA LEU A 481 -26.41 -10.60 48.24
C LEU A 481 -24.97 -10.97 47.86
N HIS A 482 -24.19 -11.51 48.79
CA HIS A 482 -22.85 -11.99 48.44
C HIS A 482 -22.95 -13.23 47.55
N PRO A 483 -22.21 -13.26 46.42
CA PRO A 483 -22.08 -14.49 45.65
C PRO A 483 -21.46 -15.57 46.54
N SER A 484 -21.91 -16.80 46.37
CA SER A 484 -21.35 -17.96 47.05
C SER A 484 -19.85 -18.10 46.75
N GLN A 485 -19.11 -18.78 47.62
CA GLN A 485 -17.67 -19.03 47.36
C GLN A 485 -17.42 -19.73 46.02
N ASN A 486 -18.35 -20.61 45.61
CA ASN A 486 -18.28 -21.30 44.34
C ASN A 486 -18.42 -20.33 43.15
N GLU A 487 -19.42 -19.44 43.19
CA GLU A 487 -19.61 -18.41 42.16
C GLU A 487 -18.42 -17.44 42.10
N GLN A 488 -17.87 -17.06 43.25
CA GLN A 488 -16.64 -16.25 43.30
C GLN A 488 -15.44 -16.97 42.67
N SER A 489 -15.29 -18.28 42.90
CA SER A 489 -14.21 -19.04 42.27
C SER A 489 -14.40 -19.20 40.76
N ILE A 490 -15.64 -19.44 40.32
CA ILE A 490 -15.99 -19.56 38.90
C ILE A 490 -15.73 -18.24 38.19
N GLU A 491 -16.13 -17.11 38.76
CA GLU A 491 -15.91 -15.81 38.12
C GLU A 491 -14.42 -15.42 38.10
N ARG A 492 -13.65 -15.71 39.16
CA ARG A 492 -12.19 -15.53 39.14
C ARG A 492 -11.53 -16.38 38.07
N GLN A 493 -11.97 -17.63 37.91
CA GLN A 493 -11.46 -18.52 36.87
C GLN A 493 -11.82 -17.98 35.48
N ARG A 494 -13.08 -17.63 35.24
CA ARG A 494 -13.54 -17.02 33.98
C ARG A 494 -12.76 -15.75 33.64
N HIS A 495 -12.53 -14.87 34.61
CA HIS A 495 -11.75 -13.65 34.42
C HIS A 495 -10.28 -13.96 34.08
N SER A 496 -9.67 -14.94 34.77
CA SER A 496 -8.33 -15.40 34.46
C SER A 496 -8.22 -15.97 33.05
N ASP A 497 -9.19 -16.81 32.66
CA ASP A 497 -9.24 -17.44 31.35
C ASP A 497 -9.44 -16.39 30.25
N SER A 498 -10.36 -15.44 30.45
CA SER A 498 -10.63 -14.36 29.50
C SER A 498 -9.43 -13.41 29.32
N MET A 499 -8.68 -13.11 30.39
CA MET A 499 -7.45 -12.33 30.29
C MET A 499 -6.33 -13.10 29.59
N ALA A 500 -6.20 -14.40 29.85
CA ALA A 500 -5.23 -15.25 29.16
C ALA A 500 -5.52 -15.34 27.66
N GLU A 501 -6.80 -15.49 27.28
CA GLU A 501 -7.23 -15.50 25.88
C GLU A 501 -6.98 -14.14 25.20
N ALA A 502 -7.30 -13.01 25.86
CA ALA A 502 -7.01 -11.68 25.34
C ALA A 502 -5.50 -11.43 25.16
N MET A 503 -4.67 -11.93 26.07
CA MET A 503 -3.21 -11.81 25.98
C MET A 503 -2.63 -12.66 24.83
N ASN A 504 -3.16 -13.87 24.62
CA ASN A 504 -2.77 -14.73 23.50
C ASN A 504 -3.26 -14.21 22.14
N ASN A 505 -4.42 -13.57 22.08
CA ASN A 505 -4.93 -12.98 20.83
C ASN A 505 -4.18 -11.69 20.45
N ASN A 506 -3.64 -10.96 21.43
CA ASN A 506 -2.87 -9.73 21.21
C ASN A 506 -1.35 -9.96 21.07
N SER A 507 -0.82 -11.16 21.32
CA SER A 507 0.62 -11.42 21.19
C SER A 507 1.13 -11.32 19.75
N ASP A 508 0.27 -11.55 18.76
CA ASP A 508 0.59 -11.43 17.33
C ASP A 508 0.78 -9.97 16.86
N ASP A 509 0.27 -9.00 17.63
CA ASP A 509 0.36 -7.55 17.36
C ASP A 509 1.62 -6.90 17.96
N PHE A 510 2.36 -7.61 18.82
CA PHE A 510 3.65 -7.11 19.29
C PHE A 510 4.72 -7.32 18.20
N PRO A 511 5.29 -6.26 17.59
CA PRO A 511 6.25 -6.41 16.49
C PRO A 511 7.53 -7.17 16.88
N LEU A 512 7.78 -7.37 18.18
CA LEU A 512 8.90 -8.14 18.70
C LEU A 512 8.62 -9.65 18.77
N SER A 513 7.36 -10.10 18.91
CA SER A 513 7.03 -11.55 18.99
C SER A 513 7.37 -12.29 17.70
N LYS A 514 7.31 -11.61 16.55
CA LYS A 514 7.71 -12.17 15.24
C LYS A 514 9.23 -12.23 15.02
N ILE A 515 10.01 -11.57 15.87
CA ILE A 515 11.48 -11.50 15.77
C ILE A 515 12.15 -12.41 16.82
N PHE A 516 11.47 -12.69 17.94
CA PHE A 516 12.01 -13.51 19.03
C PHE A 516 11.21 -14.81 19.21
N ASN A 517 11.92 -15.91 19.48
CA ASN A 517 11.26 -17.17 19.82
C ASN A 517 10.57 -17.07 21.19
N GLU A 518 9.29 -17.40 21.23
CA GLU A 518 8.53 -17.51 22.47
C GLU A 518 8.77 -18.87 23.14
N SER A 519 8.92 -18.87 24.46
CA SER A 519 8.97 -20.12 25.24
C SER A 519 8.21 -19.98 26.55
N VAL A 520 7.35 -20.95 26.85
CA VAL A 520 6.55 -20.96 28.07
C VAL A 520 7.42 -21.48 29.22
N ILE A 521 7.66 -20.63 30.22
CA ILE A 521 8.39 -21.00 31.44
C ILE A 521 7.36 -21.27 32.53
N LEU A 522 7.28 -22.51 33.02
CA LEU A 522 6.34 -22.89 34.08
C LEU A 522 6.68 -22.21 35.42
N HIS A 523 7.97 -22.12 35.76
CA HIS A 523 8.46 -21.51 37.01
C HIS A 523 9.86 -20.90 36.82
N GLY A 524 10.08 -19.69 37.36
CA GLY A 524 11.41 -19.06 37.43
C GLY A 524 11.38 -17.56 37.11
N THR A 525 12.38 -16.82 37.61
CA THR A 525 12.54 -15.37 37.38
C THR A 525 13.75 -15.03 36.53
N ARG A 526 14.48 -16.05 36.03
CA ARG A 526 15.71 -15.92 35.25
C ARG A 526 15.81 -17.01 34.19
N THR A 527 16.39 -16.68 33.04
CA THR A 527 16.79 -17.64 32.01
C THR A 527 18.32 -17.68 31.91
N VAL A 528 18.86 -18.88 31.66
CA VAL A 528 20.30 -19.11 31.54
C VAL A 528 20.60 -19.62 30.14
N ASN A 529 21.39 -18.86 29.38
CA ASN A 529 21.81 -19.21 28.02
C ASN A 529 23.33 -19.46 27.99
N TRP A 530 23.75 -20.42 27.18
CA TRP A 530 25.16 -20.72 26.91
C TRP A 530 25.49 -20.29 25.48
N ILE A 531 26.50 -19.45 25.32
CA ILE A 531 26.94 -18.99 23.99
C ILE A 531 28.28 -19.65 23.67
N ASP A 532 28.29 -20.50 22.65
CA ASP A 532 29.51 -21.11 22.13
C ASP A 532 30.25 -20.10 21.23
N ARG A 533 31.45 -19.69 21.64
CA ARG A 533 32.40 -19.02 20.75
C ARG A 533 33.23 -20.08 20.07
N HIS A 534 33.26 -20.10 18.73
CA HIS A 534 34.12 -20.98 17.95
C HIS A 534 35.56 -20.96 18.49
N GLY A 535 35.95 -22.02 19.19
CA GLY A 535 37.31 -22.24 19.71
C GLY A 535 37.58 -21.89 21.18
N SER A 536 36.60 -21.49 22.00
CA SER A 536 36.78 -21.27 23.46
C SER A 536 35.62 -21.81 24.31
N GLU A 537 35.83 -21.97 25.63
CA GLU A 537 34.80 -22.40 26.59
C GLU A 537 33.51 -21.57 26.51
N SER A 538 32.37 -22.23 26.66
CA SER A 538 31.04 -21.63 26.57
C SER A 538 30.81 -20.64 27.72
N ILE A 539 30.32 -19.45 27.39
CA ILE A 539 30.06 -18.40 28.39
C ILE A 539 28.60 -18.48 28.82
N ARG A 540 28.38 -18.64 30.14
CA ARG A 540 27.06 -18.59 30.76
C ARG A 540 26.58 -17.14 30.85
N THR A 541 25.39 -16.88 30.31
CA THR A 541 24.71 -15.58 30.41
C THR A 541 23.39 -15.76 31.14
N GLU A 542 23.17 -14.99 32.21
CA GLU A 542 21.88 -14.96 32.91
C GLU A 542 21.10 -13.71 32.51
N ILE A 543 19.84 -13.90 32.13
CA ILE A 543 18.91 -12.82 31.83
C ILE A 543 17.81 -12.86 32.89
N THR A 544 17.59 -11.74 33.58
CA THR A 544 16.46 -11.61 34.52
C THR A 544 15.19 -11.30 33.73
N LEU A 545 14.11 -12.03 34.00
CA LEU A 545 12.83 -11.81 33.35
C LEU A 545 12.22 -10.51 33.90
N ASN A 546 11.89 -9.58 33.00
CA ASN A 546 11.15 -8.38 33.35
C ASN A 546 9.66 -8.60 33.07
N THR A 547 8.81 -8.13 33.98
CA THR A 547 7.36 -8.17 33.79
C THR A 547 6.90 -6.85 33.17
N VAL A 548 6.19 -6.93 32.06
CA VAL A 548 5.39 -5.83 31.54
C VAL A 548 3.96 -6.12 31.93
N THR A 549 3.40 -5.33 32.84
CA THR A 549 2.00 -5.44 33.27
C THR A 549 1.15 -4.43 32.51
N HIS A 550 0.08 -4.88 31.89
CA HIS A 550 -0.97 -4.03 31.36
C HIS A 550 -2.23 -4.20 32.21
N SER A 551 -2.87 -3.10 32.60
CA SER A 551 -4.13 -3.11 33.35
C SER A 551 -5.18 -2.42 32.49
N ILE A 552 -6.34 -3.06 32.34
CA ILE A 552 -7.48 -2.53 31.58
C ILE A 552 -8.64 -2.40 32.55
N GLU A 553 -9.31 -1.24 32.54
CA GLU A 553 -10.57 -1.05 33.28
C GLU A 553 -11.70 -1.73 32.50
N LEU A 554 -12.43 -2.66 33.12
CA LEU A 554 -13.61 -3.29 32.53
C LEU A 554 -14.87 -2.49 32.89
N PRO A 555 -15.81 -2.30 31.94
CA PRO A 555 -17.06 -1.60 32.22
C PRO A 555 -17.91 -2.37 33.24
N ARG A 556 -18.29 -1.70 34.34
CA ARG A 556 -19.07 -2.34 35.42
C ARG A 556 -20.39 -2.95 34.96
N GLY A 557 -21.03 -2.37 33.96
CA GLY A 557 -22.26 -2.83 33.33
C GLY A 557 -22.11 -4.22 32.70
N GLU A 558 -20.94 -4.60 32.21
CA GLU A 558 -20.71 -5.98 31.74
C GLU A 558 -20.77 -7.02 32.86
N LEU A 559 -20.59 -6.61 34.12
CA LEU A 559 -20.71 -7.47 35.29
C LEU A 559 -22.11 -7.41 35.91
N VAL A 560 -22.70 -6.22 35.99
CA VAL A 560 -23.96 -5.97 36.73
C VAL A 560 -25.19 -6.19 35.85
N ASP A 561 -25.19 -5.64 34.63
CA ASP A 561 -26.29 -5.77 33.67
C ASP A 561 -25.74 -5.84 32.23
N PRO A 562 -25.14 -6.98 31.84
CA PRO A 562 -24.50 -7.11 30.53
C PRO A 562 -25.50 -7.02 29.37
N ILE A 563 -26.76 -7.38 29.61
CA ILE A 563 -27.80 -7.35 28.56
C ILE A 563 -28.28 -5.91 28.37
N GLY A 564 -28.61 -5.20 29.45
CA GLY A 564 -29.05 -3.80 29.39
C GLY A 564 -27.99 -2.90 28.78
N THR A 565 -26.74 -3.03 29.25
CA THR A 565 -25.60 -2.28 28.70
C THR A 565 -25.44 -2.52 27.20
N ARG A 566 -25.51 -3.79 26.75
CA ARG A 566 -25.41 -4.11 25.31
C ARG A 566 -26.58 -3.57 24.49
N LEU A 567 -27.81 -3.66 25.01
CA LEU A 567 -28.99 -3.13 24.33
C LEU A 567 -28.92 -1.61 24.18
N GLU A 568 -28.44 -0.91 25.20
CA GLU A 568 -28.23 0.53 25.17
C GLU A 568 -27.17 0.92 24.11
N LEU A 569 -26.00 0.25 24.11
CA LEU A 569 -24.96 0.50 23.12
C LEU A 569 -25.45 0.21 21.69
N ILE A 570 -26.22 -0.87 21.48
CA ILE A 570 -26.85 -1.18 20.19
C ILE A 570 -27.82 -0.06 19.79
N HIS A 571 -28.61 0.45 20.72
CA HIS A 571 -29.54 1.55 20.46
C HIS A 571 -28.79 2.81 19.98
N PHE A 572 -27.71 3.19 20.66
CA PHE A 572 -26.86 4.31 20.23
C PHE A 572 -26.19 4.05 18.87
N ARG A 573 -25.77 2.82 18.58
CA ARG A 573 -25.20 2.46 17.27
C ARG A 573 -26.24 2.51 16.14
N ALA A 574 -27.47 2.08 16.41
CA ALA A 574 -28.52 1.93 15.40
C ALA A 574 -29.39 3.18 15.20
N GLU A 575 -29.36 4.17 16.10
CA GLU A 575 -30.18 5.38 15.94
C GLU A 575 -29.84 6.15 14.67
N SER A 576 -30.88 6.67 14.00
CA SER A 576 -30.71 7.51 12.82
C SER A 576 -30.46 8.97 13.21
N ARG A 577 -29.69 9.68 12.39
CA ARG A 577 -29.44 11.11 12.60
C ARG A 577 -30.79 11.86 12.65
N PRO A 578 -31.05 12.67 13.69
CA PRO A 578 -32.33 13.36 13.84
C PRO A 578 -32.57 14.34 12.67
N LEU A 579 -33.83 14.53 12.24
CA LEU A 579 -34.20 15.50 11.20
C LEU A 579 -34.14 16.95 11.69
#